data_AF-A0A6G3XLR7-F1
#
_entry.id   AF-A0A6G3XLR7-F1
#
_cell.length_a   1.000
_cell.length_b   1.000
_cell.length_c   1.000
_cell.angle_alpha   90.00
_cell.angle_beta   90.00
_cell.angle_gamma   90.00
#
_symmetry.space_group_name_H-M   'P 1'
#
loop_
_entity.id
_entity.type
_entity.pdbx_description
1 polymer ?
#
loop_
_entity_poly.entity_id
_entity_poly.type
_entity_poly.pdbx_seq_one_letter_code
_entity_poly.pdbx_strand_id
1 'polypeptide(L)'
;MLAEVRGCARISKGVYRTDSGSPRATVPVCDTTDAVFWKADMDIDCDGRRSRACNRKTDPYFLPETAFQSSRGEALDSAVLPHVVVPGPGTVWDHRKSGLTGGSVVAVVYRDRVRYGVIGDTGPT
;
A
#
# COMPACT_ATOMS: atom_id res chain seq x y z
N MET A 1 19.62 -0.71 5.70
CA MET A 1 18.20 -0.79 5.29
C MET A 1 18.04 -1.48 3.93
N LEU A 2 18.57 -0.96 2.82
CA LEU A 2 18.43 -1.62 1.50
C LEU A 2 19.15 -2.98 1.38
N ALA A 3 20.17 -3.25 2.21
CA ALA A 3 20.89 -4.53 2.19
C ALA A 3 19.99 -5.72 2.59
N GLU A 4 19.16 -5.53 3.62
CA GLU A 4 18.24 -6.55 4.15
C GLU A 4 17.11 -6.90 3.18
N VAL A 5 16.79 -5.99 2.25
CA VAL A 5 15.70 -6.15 1.27
C VAL A 5 16.21 -6.42 -0.16
N ARG A 6 17.46 -6.90 -0.31
CA ARG A 6 18.02 -7.27 -1.63
C ARG A 6 17.53 -8.61 -2.15
N GLY A 7 17.28 -9.57 -1.25
CA GLY A 7 16.83 -10.92 -1.58
C GLY A 7 15.35 -11.10 -1.22
N CYS A 8 14.59 -11.82 -2.05
CA CYS A 8 13.17 -12.04 -1.81
C CYS A 8 12.90 -13.47 -1.32
N ALA A 9 12.67 -13.63 -0.01
CA ALA A 9 11.96 -14.79 0.51
C ALA A 9 10.46 -14.59 0.29
N ARG A 10 9.93 -15.06 -0.84
CA ARG A 10 8.53 -14.78 -1.23
C ARG A 10 7.55 -15.45 -0.26
N ILE A 11 6.64 -14.64 0.29
CA ILE A 11 5.52 -15.09 1.14
C ILE A 11 4.15 -15.03 0.46
N SER A 12 4.02 -14.27 -0.65
CA SER A 12 2.80 -14.32 -1.46
C SER A 12 2.69 -15.64 -2.23
N LYS A 13 1.45 -16.12 -2.41
CA LYS A 13 1.14 -17.29 -3.25
C LYS A 13 1.21 -17.00 -4.74
N GLY A 14 1.20 -15.73 -5.12
CA GLY A 14 1.32 -15.24 -6.49
C GLY A 14 2.13 -13.95 -6.56
N VAL A 15 1.97 -13.22 -7.66
CA VAL A 15 2.60 -11.91 -7.89
C VAL A 15 1.55 -10.90 -8.34
N TYR A 16 1.76 -9.63 -8.04
CA TYR A 16 0.90 -8.51 -8.41
C TYR A 16 1.38 -7.85 -9.70
N ARG A 17 0.46 -7.17 -10.38
CA ARG A 17 0.76 -6.22 -11.45
C ARG A 17 1.00 -4.85 -10.82
N THR A 18 1.79 -4.04 -11.49
CA THR A 18 1.91 -2.60 -11.23
C THR A 18 0.57 -1.92 -11.57
N ASP A 19 0.08 -2.19 -12.78
CA ASP A 19 -1.15 -1.59 -13.30
C ASP A 19 -2.20 -2.65 -13.64
N SER A 20 -3.49 -2.29 -13.57
CA SER A 20 -4.61 -3.18 -13.94
C SER A 20 -4.53 -3.70 -15.38
N GLY A 21 -4.03 -2.88 -16.31
CA GLY A 21 -3.86 -3.22 -17.72
C GLY A 21 -2.51 -3.86 -18.08
N SER A 22 -1.56 -3.92 -17.15
CA SER A 22 -0.22 -4.44 -17.45
C SER A 22 -0.30 -5.93 -17.84
N PRO A 23 0.36 -6.40 -18.91
CA PRO A 23 0.18 -7.76 -19.43
C PRO A 23 0.81 -8.84 -18.55
N ARG A 24 1.78 -8.48 -17.69
CA ARG A 24 2.47 -9.40 -16.78
C ARG A 24 2.40 -8.93 -15.33
N ALA A 25 2.20 -9.88 -14.43
CA ALA A 25 2.37 -9.67 -12.99
C ALA A 25 3.82 -10.01 -12.62
N THR A 26 4.48 -9.12 -11.88
CA THR A 26 5.93 -9.20 -11.62
C THR A 26 6.33 -8.86 -10.19
N VAL A 27 5.40 -8.38 -9.36
CA VAL A 27 5.68 -7.90 -8.00
C VAL A 27 5.37 -9.00 -6.98
N PRO A 28 6.36 -9.72 -6.44
CA PRO A 28 6.16 -10.60 -5.29
C PRO A 28 6.07 -9.79 -3.99
N VAL A 29 5.45 -10.39 -2.97
CA VAL A 29 5.58 -9.94 -1.59
C VAL A 29 6.60 -10.83 -0.89
N CYS A 30 7.61 -10.21 -0.29
CA CYS A 30 8.75 -10.87 0.33
C CYS A 30 8.78 -10.60 1.83
N ASP A 31 9.38 -11.51 2.60
CA ASP A 31 9.70 -11.24 3.99
C ASP A 31 11.20 -11.09 4.24
N THR A 32 11.46 -10.57 5.42
CA THR A 32 12.69 -10.65 6.19
C THR A 32 12.30 -11.06 7.61
N THR A 33 13.28 -11.24 8.50
CA THR A 33 12.99 -11.47 9.93
C THR A 33 12.19 -10.33 10.57
N ASP A 34 12.35 -9.09 10.11
CA ASP A 34 11.82 -7.89 10.78
C ASP A 34 10.71 -7.16 9.99
N ALA A 35 10.55 -7.44 8.70
CA ALA A 35 9.68 -6.68 7.81
C ALA A 35 9.16 -7.49 6.62
N VAL A 36 7.98 -7.09 6.13
CA VAL A 36 7.46 -7.46 4.81
C VAL A 36 7.78 -6.34 3.83
N PHE A 37 8.18 -6.69 2.61
CA PHE A 37 8.53 -5.70 1.60
C PHE A 37 8.25 -6.17 0.17
N TRP A 38 8.18 -5.20 -0.73
CA TRP A 38 8.13 -5.39 -2.18
C TRP A 38 8.66 -4.13 -2.86
N LYS A 39 8.91 -4.22 -4.16
CA LYS A 39 9.21 -3.06 -5.01
C LYS A 39 8.11 -2.92 -6.04
N ALA A 40 7.41 -1.79 -6.01
CA ALA A 40 6.37 -1.43 -6.96
C ALA A 40 6.58 0.00 -7.48
N ASP A 41 5.62 0.49 -8.26
CA ASP A 41 5.51 1.82 -8.86
C ASP A 41 4.98 2.91 -7.93
N MET A 42 4.26 2.54 -6.86
CA MET A 42 3.73 3.45 -5.83
C MET A 42 2.67 4.41 -6.39
N ASP A 43 1.56 3.85 -6.87
CA ASP A 43 0.37 4.62 -7.22
C ASP A 43 -0.29 5.26 -5.98
N ILE A 44 -0.96 6.38 -6.20
CA ILE A 44 -1.74 7.07 -5.17
C ILE A 44 -3.20 6.66 -5.36
N ASP A 45 -3.76 6.03 -4.34
CA ASP A 45 -5.18 5.79 -4.21
C ASP A 45 -5.84 7.02 -3.58
N CYS A 46 -6.78 7.64 -4.30
CA CYS A 46 -7.35 8.92 -3.90
C CYS A 46 -8.60 8.78 -3.02
N ASP A 47 -8.82 7.60 -2.46
CA ASP A 47 -9.94 7.29 -1.58
C ASP A 47 -9.98 8.11 -0.28
N GLY A 48 -11.16 8.15 0.33
CA GLY A 48 -11.41 8.81 1.60
C GLY A 48 -11.85 10.26 1.50
N ARG A 49 -11.19 11.15 2.24
CA ARG A 49 -11.61 12.55 2.36
C ARG A 49 -11.38 13.29 1.06
N ARG A 50 -12.45 13.90 0.55
CA ARG A 50 -12.37 14.78 -0.60
C ARG A 50 -11.46 15.97 -0.30
N SER A 51 -10.53 16.20 -1.20
CA SER A 51 -9.65 17.37 -1.24
C SER A 51 -9.65 17.97 -2.65
N ARG A 52 -8.86 19.04 -2.83
CA ARG A 52 -8.63 19.60 -4.17
C ARG A 52 -7.94 18.61 -5.11
N ALA A 53 -7.07 17.76 -4.57
CA ALA A 53 -6.30 16.79 -5.35
C ALA A 53 -7.04 15.45 -5.51
N CYS A 54 -7.70 14.97 -4.46
CA CYS A 54 -8.40 13.69 -4.45
C CYS A 54 -9.91 13.88 -4.37
N ASN A 55 -10.61 13.55 -5.45
CA ASN A 55 -12.07 13.60 -5.56
C ASN A 55 -12.54 12.89 -6.83
N ARG A 56 -13.86 12.69 -6.95
CA ARG A 56 -14.51 12.05 -8.11
C ARG A 56 -14.23 12.69 -9.49
N LYS A 57 -13.69 13.91 -9.56
CA LYS A 57 -13.34 14.55 -10.85
C LYS A 57 -11.90 14.25 -11.26
N THR A 58 -11.01 14.00 -10.30
CA THR A 58 -9.59 13.73 -10.54
C THR A 58 -9.27 12.25 -10.48
N ASP A 59 -10.12 11.45 -9.85
CA ASP A 59 -10.02 10.00 -9.78
C ASP A 59 -11.36 9.35 -10.17
N PRO A 60 -11.43 8.61 -11.29
CA PRO A 60 -12.64 7.91 -11.72
C PRO A 60 -13.02 6.73 -10.83
N TYR A 61 -12.12 6.24 -9.98
CA TYR A 61 -12.33 5.11 -9.07
C TYR A 61 -12.58 5.51 -7.61
N PHE A 62 -12.54 6.81 -7.31
CA PHE A 62 -12.70 7.38 -5.97
C PHE A 62 -13.84 6.75 -5.15
N LEU A 63 -13.48 6.26 -3.96
CA LEU A 63 -14.37 5.86 -2.87
C LEU A 63 -14.36 6.92 -1.75
N PRO A 64 -15.49 7.12 -1.06
CA PRO A 64 -15.60 8.13 0.00
C PRO A 64 -14.95 7.72 1.33
N GLU A 65 -14.50 6.48 1.46
CA GLU A 65 -13.91 5.91 2.69
C GLU A 65 -12.61 5.20 2.32
N THR A 66 -11.65 5.23 3.25
CA THR A 66 -10.46 4.37 3.23
C THR A 66 -10.70 3.13 4.08
N ALA A 67 -9.96 2.04 3.85
CA ALA A 67 -10.10 0.80 4.62
C ALA A 67 -9.84 0.98 6.13
N PHE A 68 -9.02 1.97 6.51
CA PHE A 68 -8.77 2.34 7.88
C PHE A 68 -9.12 3.81 8.14
N GLN A 69 -9.60 4.11 9.35
CA GLN A 69 -9.97 5.46 9.74
C GLN A 69 -8.89 6.09 10.63
N SER A 70 -8.89 7.42 10.69
CA SER A 70 -8.09 8.18 11.63
C SER A 70 -8.52 7.93 13.08
N SER A 71 -7.73 8.39 14.04
CA SER A 71 -8.07 8.36 15.47
C SER A 71 -9.33 9.14 15.84
N ARG A 72 -9.90 9.91 14.91
CA ARG A 72 -11.18 10.63 15.07
C ARG A 72 -12.37 9.91 14.41
N GLY A 73 -12.17 8.72 13.84
CA GLY A 73 -13.22 7.98 13.14
C GLY A 73 -13.56 8.55 11.75
N GLU A 74 -12.69 9.40 11.20
CA GLU A 74 -12.84 9.95 9.85
C GLU A 74 -11.99 9.16 8.86
N ALA A 75 -12.47 9.01 7.62
CA ALA A 75 -11.65 8.56 6.50
C ALA A 75 -10.35 9.38 6.39
N LEU A 76 -9.29 8.78 5.84
CA LEU A 76 -8.01 9.45 5.69
C LEU A 76 -8.06 10.47 4.54
N ASP A 77 -7.20 11.49 4.60
CA ASP A 77 -7.01 12.45 3.50
C ASP A 77 -5.73 12.10 2.75
N SER A 78 -5.86 11.41 1.61
CA SER A 78 -4.75 10.95 0.76
C SER A 78 -3.88 12.08 0.20
N ALA A 79 -4.36 13.33 0.21
CA ALA A 79 -3.58 14.46 -0.27
C ALA A 79 -2.58 15.00 0.78
N VAL A 80 -2.72 14.65 2.06
CA VAL A 80 -1.91 15.22 3.14
C VAL A 80 -1.35 14.18 4.11
N LEU A 81 -2.05 13.08 4.36
CA LEU A 81 -1.59 12.05 5.28
C LEU A 81 -0.67 11.08 4.52
N PRO A 82 0.60 10.92 4.94
CA PRO A 82 1.49 9.94 4.34
C PRO A 82 1.07 8.54 4.77
N HIS A 83 0.20 7.93 3.98
CA HIS A 83 -0.18 6.54 4.14
C HIS A 83 0.10 5.74 2.87
N VAL A 84 0.16 4.42 3.02
CA VAL A 84 0.45 3.47 1.95
C VAL A 84 -0.71 2.50 1.83
N VAL A 85 -1.07 2.20 0.59
CA VAL A 85 -2.05 1.18 0.24
C VAL A 85 -1.35 -0.15 0.10
N VAL A 86 -1.92 -1.18 0.71
CA VAL A 86 -1.44 -2.56 0.58
C VAL A 86 -2.50 -3.42 -0.10
N PRO A 87 -2.16 -4.48 -0.84
CA PRO A 87 -3.17 -5.39 -1.35
C PRO A 87 -4.14 -5.86 -0.28
N GLY A 88 -5.43 -5.87 -0.64
CA GLY A 88 -6.49 -6.38 0.21
C GLY A 88 -6.26 -7.85 0.59
N PRO A 89 -6.73 -8.30 1.78
CA PRO A 89 -6.57 -9.69 2.16
C PRO A 89 -7.25 -10.64 1.17
N GLY A 90 -6.46 -11.54 0.56
CA GLY A 90 -6.96 -12.42 -0.48
C GLY A 90 -6.14 -13.70 -0.65
N THR A 91 -6.39 -14.39 -1.77
CA THR A 91 -5.73 -15.67 -2.08
C THR A 91 -4.26 -15.48 -2.43
N VAL A 92 -3.87 -14.33 -2.99
CA VAL A 92 -2.47 -14.02 -3.33
C VAL A 92 -1.65 -13.70 -2.09
N TRP A 93 -2.16 -12.83 -1.22
CA TRP A 93 -1.52 -12.46 0.04
C TRP A 93 -2.56 -11.95 1.03
N ASP A 94 -2.32 -12.15 2.32
CA ASP A 94 -3.13 -11.65 3.42
C ASP A 94 -2.20 -10.97 4.42
N HIS A 95 -2.11 -9.64 4.35
CA HIS A 95 -1.19 -8.85 5.17
C HIS A 95 -1.39 -9.04 6.67
N ARG A 96 -2.61 -9.38 7.10
CA ARG A 96 -2.96 -9.59 8.51
C ARG A 96 -2.25 -10.82 9.09
N LYS A 97 -1.92 -11.81 8.26
CA LYS A 97 -1.13 -12.98 8.68
C LYS A 97 0.31 -12.63 9.02
N SER A 98 0.79 -11.48 8.57
CA SER A 98 2.08 -10.90 8.96
C SER A 98 1.95 -9.94 10.15
N GLY A 99 0.80 -9.91 10.84
CA GLY A 99 0.54 -9.01 11.97
C GLY A 99 0.34 -7.54 11.59
N LEU A 100 0.20 -7.24 10.29
CA LEU A 100 0.04 -5.88 9.78
C LEU A 100 -1.43 -5.45 9.86
N THR A 101 -1.65 -4.18 10.17
CA THR A 101 -2.98 -3.55 10.30
C THR A 101 -2.90 -2.06 9.95
N GLY A 102 -4.05 -1.38 9.91
CA GLY A 102 -4.11 0.08 9.81
C GLY A 102 -3.27 0.73 10.91
N GLY A 103 -2.43 1.70 10.52
CA GLY A 103 -1.48 2.33 11.44
C GLY A 103 -0.13 1.62 11.58
N SER A 104 0.04 0.40 11.05
CA SER A 104 1.37 -0.23 10.97
C SER A 104 2.33 0.66 10.18
N VAL A 105 3.55 0.85 10.69
CA VAL A 105 4.55 1.75 10.09
C VAL A 105 5.03 1.19 8.76
N VAL A 106 5.12 2.06 7.76
CA VAL A 106 5.70 1.75 6.45
C VAL A 106 6.86 2.69 6.17
N ALA A 107 7.94 2.13 5.63
CA ALA A 107 9.06 2.90 5.10
C ALA A 107 9.05 2.81 3.57
N VAL A 108 8.89 3.95 2.90
CA VAL A 108 9.00 4.07 1.44
C VAL A 108 10.42 4.53 1.12
N VAL A 109 11.13 3.70 0.36
CA VAL A 109 12.51 3.95 -0.04
C VAL A 109 12.56 4.21 -1.53
N TYR A 110 13.05 5.40 -1.92
CA TYR A 110 13.26 5.75 -3.32
C TYR A 110 14.60 6.46 -3.49
N ARG A 111 15.51 5.84 -4.26
CA ARG A 111 16.91 6.27 -4.41
C ARG A 111 17.61 6.36 -3.05
N ASP A 112 18.11 7.54 -2.69
CA ASP A 112 18.82 7.88 -1.47
C ASP A 112 17.88 8.41 -0.37
N ARG A 113 16.56 8.36 -0.58
CA ARG A 113 15.57 8.95 0.34
C ARG A 113 14.69 7.88 0.97
N VAL A 114 14.36 8.13 2.24
CA VAL A 114 13.35 7.38 2.99
C VAL A 114 12.25 8.35 3.45
N ARG A 115 11.00 7.88 3.35
CA ARG A 115 9.83 8.51 3.94
C ARG A 115 9.08 7.48 4.76
N TYR A 116 8.48 7.91 5.84
CA TYR A 116 7.69 7.06 6.71
C TYR A 116 6.22 7.45 6.58
N GLY A 117 5.38 6.44 6.65
CA GLY A 117 3.93 6.57 6.69
C GLY A 117 3.34 5.40 7.46
N VAL A 118 2.05 5.17 7.27
CA VAL A 118 1.34 4.04 7.84
C VAL A 118 0.53 3.31 6.79
N ILE A 119 0.18 2.05 7.03
CA ILE A 119 -0.88 1.41 6.26
C ILE A 119 -2.18 2.18 6.53
N GLY A 120 -2.76 2.74 5.48
CA GLY A 120 -3.98 3.57 5.58
C GLY A 120 -5.15 3.06 4.75
N ASP A 121 -4.86 2.31 3.70
CA ASP A 121 -5.88 1.73 2.84
C ASP A 121 -5.49 0.34 2.32
N THR A 122 -6.44 -0.33 1.66
CA THR A 122 -6.21 -1.59 1.00
C THR A 122 -6.76 -1.62 -0.42
N GLY A 123 -5.94 -2.07 -1.36
CA GLY A 123 -6.32 -2.19 -2.77
C GLY A 123 -5.20 -2.83 -3.60
N PRO A 124 -5.52 -3.58 -4.67
CA PRO A 124 -6.85 -4.08 -5.02
C PRO A 124 -7.32 -5.21 -4.08
N THR A 125 -8.64 -5.44 -4.02
CA THR A 125 -9.31 -6.59 -3.35
C THR A 125 -9.87 -7.58 -4.36
#